data_AF-A0AAD7R534-F1
#
_entry.id   AF-A0AAD7R534-F1
#
_cell.length_a   1.000
_cell.length_b   1.000
_cell.length_c   1.000
_cell.angle_alpha   90.00
_cell.angle_beta   90.00
_cell.angle_gamma   90.00
#
_symmetry.space_group_name_H-M   'P 1'
#
loop_
_entity.id
_entity.type
_entity.pdbx_description
1 polymer ?
#
loop_
_entity_poly.entity_id
_entity_poly.type
_entity_poly.pdbx_seq_one_letter_code
_entity_poly.pdbx_strand_id
1 'polypeptide(L)'
;MDELILLILWDLKKADFETFKWHLNKEQLEGCEPIPQGRLEDQSRPGIVTLMKDYYGDQRVNITQEILKKISRNDLIERLENGQSRSKAASPLSSSHQGPDTGNEKLQSIEKKLKPSLVYEYKDTTEGFEDSGERTLLNSIYTEVNIIEGDSKGVNDEHEVWQIETASRKQRKQDTHIKCNDIFKLLPGQGITIRTVLTKGIAGIGKTISVQKFVLDWATGEANQDVDLMFVLPFRKLNLIKDQQYSLLGLLRVFHPQTKGIENIELDDCKLVFIFDGLDESRLTLNFQCKILSDVKKTSSVDVLLTNLIQ
;
A
#
# COMPACT_ATOMS: atom_id res chain seq x y z
N MET A 1 10.49 -15.11 -1.77
CA MET A 1 11.31 -14.14 -2.54
C MET A 1 10.62 -13.79 -3.85
N ASP A 2 10.01 -14.77 -4.53
CA ASP A 2 9.23 -14.57 -5.75
C ASP A 2 8.08 -13.58 -5.52
N GLU A 3 7.45 -13.63 -4.35
CA GLU A 3 6.36 -12.72 -3.93
C GLU A 3 6.85 -11.27 -3.79
N LEU A 4 8.09 -11.10 -3.32
CA LEU A 4 8.69 -9.78 -3.13
C LEU A 4 9.09 -9.16 -4.48
N ILE A 5 9.66 -9.97 -5.37
CA ILE A 5 9.93 -9.54 -6.76
C ILE A 5 8.60 -9.20 -7.43
N LEU A 6 7.56 -10.03 -7.25
CA LEU A 6 6.25 -9.76 -7.83
C LEU A 6 5.68 -8.43 -7.35
N LEU A 7 5.73 -8.15 -6.04
CA LEU A 7 5.33 -6.86 -5.48
C LEU A 7 6.08 -5.69 -6.12
N ILE A 8 7.41 -5.81 -6.27
CA ILE A 8 8.24 -4.79 -6.92
C ILE A 8 7.80 -4.58 -8.37
N LEU A 9 7.57 -5.65 -9.14
CA LEU A 9 7.13 -5.53 -10.53
C LEU A 9 5.75 -4.87 -10.63
N TRP A 10 4.85 -5.08 -9.66
CA TRP A 10 3.57 -4.37 -9.59
C TRP A 10 3.72 -2.87 -9.33
N ASP A 11 4.82 -2.44 -8.70
CA ASP A 11 5.12 -1.03 -8.44
C ASP A 11 5.90 -0.34 -9.58
N LEU A 12 6.27 -1.11 -10.60
CA LEU A 12 6.74 -0.57 -11.86
C LEU A 12 5.54 -0.12 -12.70
N LYS A 13 5.57 1.15 -13.11
CA LYS A 13 4.64 1.68 -14.12
C LYS A 13 4.82 0.90 -15.43
N LYS A 14 3.83 0.93 -16.32
CA LYS A 14 3.87 0.18 -17.60
C LYS A 14 5.18 0.40 -18.35
N ALA A 15 5.61 1.66 -18.52
CA ALA A 15 6.87 1.99 -19.19
C ALA A 15 8.10 1.39 -18.49
N ASP A 16 8.24 1.56 -17.18
CA ASP A 16 9.34 0.99 -16.38
C ASP A 16 9.36 -0.54 -16.47
N PHE A 17 8.18 -1.18 -16.49
CA PHE A 17 8.05 -2.63 -16.61
C PHE A 17 8.46 -3.13 -18.01
N GLU A 18 8.14 -2.40 -19.08
CA GLU A 18 8.64 -2.70 -20.42
C GLU A 18 10.16 -2.52 -20.50
N THR A 19 10.72 -1.47 -19.89
CA THR A 19 12.17 -1.30 -19.79
C THR A 19 12.83 -2.42 -18.97
N PHE A 20 12.17 -2.87 -17.90
CA PHE A 20 12.63 -4.03 -17.11
C PHE A 20 12.71 -5.29 -17.97
N LYS A 21 11.65 -5.60 -18.76
CA LYS A 21 11.65 -6.72 -19.72
C LYS A 21 12.75 -6.57 -20.78
N TRP A 22 13.01 -5.34 -21.24
CA TRP A 22 14.07 -5.07 -22.20
C TRP A 22 15.47 -5.42 -21.65
N HIS A 23 15.77 -5.10 -20.39
CA HIS A 23 17.06 -5.47 -19.79
C HIS A 23 17.22 -6.99 -19.61
N LEU A 24 16.15 -7.71 -19.25
CA LEU A 24 16.18 -9.18 -19.18
C LEU A 24 16.53 -9.85 -20.52
N ASN A 25 16.25 -9.18 -21.64
CA ASN A 25 16.47 -9.67 -23.00
C ASN A 25 17.85 -9.35 -23.56
N LYS A 26 18.38 -8.16 -23.25
CA LYS A 26 19.53 -7.61 -23.97
C LYS A 26 20.85 -7.75 -23.23
N GLU A 27 20.81 -7.95 -21.92
CA GLU A 27 22.01 -7.85 -21.09
C GLU A 27 22.39 -9.18 -20.47
N GLN A 28 23.69 -9.46 -20.49
CA GLN A 28 24.25 -10.55 -19.70
C GLN A 28 24.40 -10.05 -18.26
N LEU A 29 23.40 -10.34 -17.43
CA LEU A 29 23.30 -9.88 -16.04
C LEU A 29 23.91 -10.94 -15.13
N GLU A 30 24.91 -10.56 -14.34
CA GLU A 30 25.67 -11.46 -13.46
C GLU A 30 26.24 -12.72 -14.14
N GLY A 31 26.59 -12.63 -15.42
CA GLY A 31 27.11 -13.76 -16.19
C GLY A 31 26.04 -14.76 -16.63
N CYS A 32 24.75 -14.50 -16.37
CA CYS A 32 23.64 -15.31 -16.83
C CYS A 32 23.21 -14.91 -18.24
N GLU A 33 22.81 -15.90 -19.04
CA GLU A 33 22.30 -15.69 -20.40
C GLU A 33 20.98 -14.89 -20.39
N PRO A 34 20.77 -13.96 -21.35
CA PRO A 34 19.52 -13.22 -21.44
C PRO A 34 18.31 -14.09 -21.78
N ILE A 35 17.12 -13.70 -21.30
CA ILE A 35 15.87 -14.40 -21.65
C ILE A 35 15.44 -13.98 -23.07
N PRO A 36 15.17 -14.92 -23.99
CA PRO A 36 14.75 -14.59 -25.35
C PRO A 36 13.47 -13.75 -25.42
N GLN A 37 13.44 -12.78 -26.35
CA GLN A 37 12.34 -11.84 -26.53
C GLN A 37 10.96 -12.50 -26.62
N GLY A 38 10.82 -13.54 -27.44
CA GLY A 38 9.54 -14.22 -27.65
C GLY A 38 8.98 -14.91 -26.40
N ARG A 39 9.78 -15.05 -25.33
CA ARG A 39 9.28 -15.51 -24.03
C ARG A 39 8.82 -14.36 -23.14
N LEU A 40 9.23 -13.12 -23.39
CA LEU A 40 8.98 -11.96 -22.52
C LEU A 40 7.82 -11.08 -23.00
N GLU A 41 7.59 -10.96 -24.32
CA GLU A 41 6.67 -9.97 -24.91
C GLU A 41 5.26 -9.98 -24.28
N ASP A 42 4.63 -11.15 -24.21
CA ASP A 42 3.25 -11.31 -23.71
C ASP A 42 3.15 -11.68 -22.23
N GLN A 43 4.27 -11.63 -21.49
CA GLN A 43 4.26 -12.08 -20.11
C GLN A 43 3.68 -11.04 -19.18
N SER A 44 2.72 -11.51 -18.38
CA SER A 44 2.25 -10.80 -17.20
C SER A 44 3.37 -10.69 -16.15
N ARG A 45 3.22 -9.77 -15.19
CA ARG A 45 4.16 -9.63 -14.06
C ARG A 45 4.41 -10.96 -13.33
N PRO A 46 3.40 -11.79 -12.99
CA PRO A 46 3.63 -13.14 -12.48
C PRO A 46 4.43 -14.03 -13.43
N GLY A 47 4.13 -13.99 -14.73
CA GLY A 47 4.83 -14.75 -15.76
C GLY A 47 6.32 -14.42 -15.83
N ILE A 48 6.67 -13.13 -15.72
CA ILE A 48 8.07 -12.68 -15.62
C ILE A 48 8.77 -13.26 -14.39
N VAL A 49 8.12 -13.26 -13.22
CA VAL A 49 8.73 -13.84 -12.00
C VAL A 49 9.01 -15.33 -12.18
N THR A 50 8.07 -16.06 -12.79
CA THR A 50 8.25 -17.49 -13.10
C THR A 50 9.43 -17.69 -14.05
N LEU A 51 9.52 -16.92 -15.14
CA LEU A 51 10.65 -17.02 -16.07
C LEU A 51 11.99 -16.69 -15.43
N MET A 52 12.05 -15.65 -14.60
CA MET A 52 13.28 -15.30 -13.87
C MET A 52 13.70 -16.41 -12.91
N LYS A 53 12.74 -17.11 -12.29
CA LYS A 53 13.03 -18.27 -11.46
C LYS A 53 13.59 -19.42 -12.28
N ASP A 54 12.99 -19.70 -13.43
CA ASP A 54 13.40 -20.81 -14.30
C ASP A 54 14.78 -20.59 -14.93
N TYR A 55 15.10 -19.35 -15.32
CA TYR A 55 16.37 -19.01 -15.99
C TYR A 55 17.51 -18.71 -15.01
N TYR A 56 17.22 -17.97 -13.94
CA TYR A 56 18.26 -17.42 -13.09
C TYR A 56 18.35 -18.08 -11.72
N GLY A 57 17.38 -18.91 -11.34
CA GLY A 57 17.35 -19.57 -10.04
C GLY A 57 17.56 -18.58 -8.92
N ASP A 58 18.59 -18.77 -8.11
CA ASP A 58 18.91 -17.93 -6.96
C ASP A 58 19.45 -16.53 -7.32
N GLN A 59 20.02 -16.35 -8.51
CA GLN A 59 20.54 -15.05 -8.97
C GLN A 59 19.43 -14.04 -9.34
N ARG A 60 18.17 -14.50 -9.47
CA ARG A 60 17.04 -13.66 -9.89
C ARG A 60 16.87 -12.39 -9.04
N VAL A 61 17.21 -12.47 -7.76
CA VAL A 61 17.11 -11.33 -6.83
C VAL A 61 18.16 -10.27 -7.16
N ASN A 62 19.41 -10.66 -7.34
CA ASN A 62 20.48 -9.73 -7.67
C ASN A 62 20.29 -9.14 -9.08
N ILE A 63 19.85 -9.96 -10.05
CA ILE A 63 19.47 -9.51 -11.39
C ILE A 63 18.36 -8.46 -11.31
N THR A 64 17.32 -8.70 -10.50
CA THR A 64 16.25 -7.71 -10.27
C THR A 64 16.84 -6.41 -9.71
N GLN A 65 17.72 -6.49 -8.72
CA GLN A 65 18.44 -5.35 -8.15
C GLN A 65 19.23 -4.57 -9.21
N GLU A 66 19.98 -5.25 -10.07
CA GLU A 66 20.79 -4.62 -11.12
C GLU A 66 19.91 -3.86 -12.12
N ILE A 67 18.81 -4.49 -12.56
CA ILE A 67 17.87 -3.85 -13.48
C ILE A 67 17.19 -2.64 -12.84
N LEU A 68 16.76 -2.73 -11.57
CA LEU A 68 16.15 -1.60 -10.86
C LEU A 68 17.09 -0.39 -10.77
N LYS A 69 18.40 -0.61 -10.58
CA LYS A 69 19.41 0.46 -10.62
C LYS A 69 19.45 1.14 -11.99
N LYS A 70 19.44 0.34 -13.07
CA LYS A 70 19.51 0.83 -14.45
C LYS A 70 18.29 1.66 -14.84
N ILE A 71 17.09 1.25 -14.41
CA ILE A 71 15.86 2.00 -14.64
C ILE A 71 15.64 3.14 -13.63
N SER A 72 16.63 3.47 -12.81
CA SER A 72 16.58 4.53 -11.78
C SER A 72 15.46 4.35 -10.75
N ARG A 73 14.99 3.11 -10.52
CA ARG A 73 14.02 2.75 -9.48
C ARG A 73 14.70 2.34 -8.19
N ASN A 74 15.58 3.21 -7.70
CA ASN A 74 16.34 3.00 -6.47
C ASN A 74 15.43 2.94 -5.23
N ASP A 75 14.24 3.55 -5.30
CA ASP A 75 13.18 3.47 -4.30
C ASP A 75 12.73 2.03 -4.01
N LEU A 76 12.80 1.14 -5.01
CA LEU A 76 12.36 -0.25 -4.88
C LEU A 76 13.49 -1.21 -4.48
N ILE A 77 14.75 -0.82 -4.63
CA ILE A 77 15.91 -1.66 -4.30
C ILE A 77 15.96 -1.99 -2.82
N GLU A 78 15.70 -0.99 -1.97
CA GLU A 78 15.74 -1.16 -0.52
C GLU A 78 14.76 -2.23 -0.02
N ARG A 79 13.62 -2.43 -0.71
CA ARG A 79 12.66 -3.49 -0.38
C ARG A 79 13.26 -4.86 -0.58
N LEU A 80 14.00 -5.04 -1.66
CA LEU A 80 14.60 -6.32 -2.03
C LEU A 80 15.74 -6.70 -1.08
N GLU A 81 16.60 -5.75 -0.73
CA GLU A 81 17.72 -5.94 0.23
C GLU A 81 17.23 -6.29 1.64
N ASN A 82 16.15 -5.65 2.09
CA ASN A 82 15.54 -5.93 3.40
C ASN A 82 14.84 -7.31 3.44
N GLY A 83 14.32 -7.78 2.30
CA GLY A 83 13.80 -9.14 2.15
C GLY A 83 14.88 -10.22 2.20
N GLN A 84 16.07 -9.95 1.65
CA GLN A 84 17.23 -10.86 1.68
C GLN A 84 17.79 -11.08 3.09
N SER A 85 17.75 -10.06 3.96
CA SER A 85 18.29 -10.12 5.33
C SER A 85 17.55 -11.08 6.27
N ARG A 86 16.45 -11.70 5.83
CA ARG A 86 15.66 -12.66 6.62
C ARG A 86 16.15 -14.12 6.58
N SER A 87 17.24 -14.44 5.87
CA SER A 87 17.78 -15.81 5.81
C SER A 87 19.02 -16.05 6.70
N LYS A 88 19.51 -15.05 7.43
CA LYS A 88 20.61 -15.23 8.40
C LYS A 88 20.21 -14.68 9.77
N ALA A 89 20.03 -15.58 10.73
CA ALA A 89 19.81 -15.22 12.12
C ALA A 89 21.07 -14.64 12.76
N ALA A 90 20.85 -13.58 13.54
CA ALA A 90 21.57 -13.09 14.72
C ALA A 90 23.11 -12.97 14.69
N SER A 91 23.59 -11.72 14.79
CA SER A 91 24.78 -11.34 15.59
C SER A 91 24.76 -9.82 15.89
N PRO A 92 25.40 -9.37 16.98
CA PRO A 92 25.00 -8.15 17.71
C PRO A 92 25.57 -6.87 17.09
N LEU A 93 24.76 -5.81 17.11
CA LEU A 93 25.15 -4.45 16.74
C LEU A 93 26.21 -3.89 17.69
N SER A 94 27.28 -3.36 17.12
CA SER A 94 28.22 -2.45 17.75
C SER A 94 27.53 -1.12 18.08
N SER A 95 27.58 -0.73 19.35
CA SER A 95 27.11 0.56 19.84
C SER A 95 28.08 1.67 19.46
N SER A 96 27.65 2.60 18.61
CA SER A 96 28.25 3.94 18.52
C SER A 96 27.30 4.96 19.15
N HIS A 97 27.78 5.60 20.21
CA HIS A 97 27.09 6.70 20.89
C HIS A 97 26.77 7.84 19.93
N GLN A 98 25.51 8.26 19.88
CA GLN A 98 25.08 9.58 19.39
C GLN A 98 24.07 10.15 20.40
N GLY A 99 24.12 11.48 20.59
CA GLY A 99 23.41 12.24 21.63
C GLY A 99 21.88 12.21 21.53
N PRO A 100 21.16 13.07 22.27
CA PRO A 100 19.70 13.03 22.38
C PRO A 100 19.07 13.57 21.10
N ASP A 101 19.07 12.75 20.06
CA ASP A 101 18.45 13.03 18.78
C ASP A 101 16.95 12.79 18.93
N THR A 102 16.21 13.89 19.10
CA THR A 102 14.80 13.88 19.50
C THR A 102 13.94 13.14 18.47
N GLY A 103 12.98 12.30 18.91
CA GLY A 103 12.14 11.47 18.03
C GLY A 103 11.44 12.24 16.90
N ASN A 104 11.24 13.55 17.08
CA ASN A 104 10.68 14.46 16.08
C ASN A 104 11.56 14.61 14.83
N GLU A 105 12.89 14.67 14.96
CA GLU A 105 13.80 14.78 13.81
C GLU A 105 13.74 13.53 12.91
N LYS A 106 13.62 12.36 13.54
CA LYS A 106 13.47 11.08 12.86
C LYS A 106 12.12 10.97 12.15
N LEU A 107 11.04 11.40 12.81
CA LEU A 107 9.71 11.43 12.21
C LEU A 107 9.69 12.33 10.97
N GLN A 108 10.22 13.55 11.06
CA GLN A 108 10.34 14.47 9.92
C GLN A 108 11.19 13.90 8.78
N SER A 109 12.26 13.16 9.10
CA SER A 109 13.09 12.50 8.09
C SER A 109 12.33 11.43 7.33
N ILE A 110 11.45 10.67 8.01
CA ILE A 110 10.58 9.68 7.37
C ILE A 110 9.51 10.37 6.53
N GLU A 111 8.85 11.39 7.07
CA GLU A 111 7.81 12.14 6.36
C GLU A 111 8.35 12.74 5.04
N LYS A 112 9.55 13.35 5.07
CA LYS A 112 10.24 13.91 3.90
C LYS A 112 10.52 12.88 2.80
N LYS A 113 10.57 11.59 3.12
CA LYS A 113 10.75 10.52 2.13
C LYS A 113 9.42 9.90 1.72
N LEU A 114 8.49 9.72 2.67
CA LEU A 114 7.21 9.09 2.45
C LEU A 114 6.29 9.94 1.55
N LYS A 115 6.10 11.22 1.88
CA LYS A 115 5.18 12.11 1.14
C LYS A 115 5.52 12.18 -0.36
N PRO A 116 6.77 12.48 -0.79
CA PRO A 116 7.09 12.50 -2.22
C PRO A 116 6.87 11.17 -2.92
N SER A 117 7.09 10.04 -2.24
CA SER A 117 6.83 8.72 -2.80
C SER A 117 5.34 8.48 -3.05
N LEU A 118 4.48 8.86 -2.09
CA LEU A 118 3.03 8.75 -2.27
C LEU A 118 2.54 9.71 -3.37
N VAL A 119 3.07 10.93 -3.45
CA VAL A 119 2.78 11.82 -4.58
C VAL A 119 3.16 11.15 -5.90
N TYR A 120 4.34 10.53 -6.00
CA TYR A 120 4.75 9.85 -7.23
C TYR A 120 3.84 8.67 -7.60
N GLU A 121 3.40 7.89 -6.60
CA GLU A 121 2.52 6.72 -6.77
C GLU A 121 1.10 7.12 -7.17
N TYR A 122 0.54 8.18 -6.56
CA TYR A 122 -0.88 8.52 -6.67
C TYR A 122 -1.21 9.77 -7.50
N LYS A 123 -0.21 10.50 -8.03
CA LYS A 123 -0.47 11.70 -8.86
C LYS A 123 -1.10 11.40 -10.23
N ASP A 124 -0.84 10.22 -10.80
CA ASP A 124 -1.27 9.84 -12.14
C ASP A 124 -2.38 8.79 -12.03
N THR A 125 -3.51 8.99 -12.71
CA THR A 125 -4.54 7.94 -12.87
C THR A 125 -4.30 7.21 -14.18
N THR A 126 -4.06 5.90 -14.15
CA THR A 126 -4.17 5.06 -15.34
C THR A 126 -5.62 4.61 -15.49
N GLU A 127 -6.45 5.41 -16.14
CA GLU A 127 -7.72 4.92 -16.68
C GLU A 127 -7.44 4.31 -18.07
N GLY A 128 -7.80 3.03 -18.25
CA GLY A 128 -7.87 2.39 -19.57
C GLY A 128 -6.62 1.62 -20.02
N PHE A 129 -6.88 0.53 -20.75
CA PHE A 129 -5.88 -0.32 -21.42
C PHE A 129 -5.29 0.30 -22.69
N GLU A 130 -5.59 1.56 -23.01
CA GLU A 130 -5.28 2.14 -24.32
C GLU A 130 -4.05 3.05 -24.32
N ASP A 131 -3.33 2.91 -25.43
CA ASP A 131 -1.93 3.27 -25.67
C ASP A 131 -1.70 4.77 -25.91
N SER A 132 -2.57 5.65 -25.42
CA SER A 132 -2.35 7.10 -25.50
C SER A 132 -1.60 7.58 -24.26
N GLY A 133 -0.31 7.84 -24.39
CA GLY A 133 0.59 8.31 -23.32
C GLY A 133 0.29 9.67 -22.67
N GLU A 134 -0.96 10.12 -22.65
CA GLU A 134 -1.38 11.30 -21.89
C GLU A 134 -1.61 10.91 -20.42
N ARG A 135 -0.60 11.17 -19.60
CA ARG A 135 -0.71 11.07 -18.14
C ARG A 135 -1.63 12.18 -17.65
N THR A 136 -2.84 11.82 -17.25
CA THR A 136 -3.76 12.78 -16.63
C THR A 136 -3.50 12.85 -15.12
N LEU A 137 -3.30 14.07 -14.63
CA LEU A 137 -3.11 14.31 -13.19
C LEU A 137 -4.43 14.07 -12.47
N LEU A 138 -4.42 13.26 -11.40
CA LEU A 138 -5.62 12.95 -10.62
C LEU A 138 -6.36 14.24 -10.21
N ASN A 139 -5.63 15.25 -9.73
CA ASN A 139 -6.20 16.55 -9.33
C ASN A 139 -6.90 17.31 -10.47
N SER A 140 -6.57 17.03 -11.73
CA SER A 140 -7.19 17.69 -12.89
C SER A 140 -8.53 17.09 -13.31
N ILE A 141 -8.80 15.83 -12.93
CA ILE A 141 -10.01 15.10 -13.31
C ILE A 141 -10.86 14.66 -12.12
N TYR A 142 -10.34 14.79 -10.89
CA TYR A 142 -11.05 14.37 -9.70
C TYR A 142 -12.35 15.16 -9.53
N THR A 143 -13.46 14.43 -9.57
CA THR A 143 -14.76 14.93 -9.16
C THR A 143 -15.04 14.44 -7.75
N GLU A 144 -15.46 15.34 -6.87
CA GLU A 144 -15.76 14.99 -5.48
C GLU A 144 -16.85 13.92 -5.41
N VAL A 145 -16.50 12.77 -4.82
CA VAL A 145 -17.45 11.68 -4.59
C VAL A 145 -18.35 12.06 -3.42
N ASN A 146 -19.67 11.95 -3.62
CA ASN A 146 -20.64 12.18 -2.56
C ASN A 146 -20.58 11.04 -1.54
N ILE A 147 -20.02 11.30 -0.36
CA ILE A 147 -20.02 10.35 0.76
C ILE A 147 -21.15 10.76 1.71
N ILE A 148 -21.92 9.76 2.14
CA ILE A 148 -23.00 9.92 3.11
C ILE A 148 -22.71 9.03 4.33
N GLU A 149 -23.14 9.48 5.51
CA GLU A 149 -23.08 8.65 6.72
C GLU A 149 -24.00 7.43 6.55
N GLY A 150 -23.46 6.21 6.74
CA GLY A 150 -24.24 4.98 6.69
C GLY A 150 -24.87 4.66 8.05
N ASP A 151 -26.11 4.19 8.06
CA ASP A 151 -26.76 3.67 9.27
C ASP A 151 -25.95 2.49 9.84
N SER A 152 -25.62 2.51 11.13
CA SER A 152 -24.79 1.52 11.84
C SER A 152 -25.44 0.12 12.01
N LYS A 153 -26.51 -0.18 11.27
CA LYS A 153 -27.20 -1.47 11.38
C LYS A 153 -26.42 -2.57 10.68
N GLY A 154 -26.36 -3.73 11.36
CA GLY A 154 -25.50 -4.87 11.09
C GLY A 154 -25.51 -5.35 9.63
N VAL A 155 -24.33 -5.84 9.23
CA VAL A 155 -23.92 -6.21 7.87
C VAL A 155 -24.53 -7.55 7.43
N ASN A 156 -25.86 -7.69 7.30
CA ASN A 156 -26.37 -8.99 6.81
C ASN A 156 -27.54 -9.03 5.82
N ASP A 157 -28.12 -7.92 5.35
CA ASP A 157 -29.29 -8.03 4.46
C ASP A 157 -29.18 -7.20 3.17
N GLU A 158 -28.08 -7.29 2.42
CA GLU A 158 -28.00 -6.57 1.13
C GLU A 158 -27.38 -7.41 0.01
N HIS A 159 -28.24 -8.20 -0.64
CA HIS A 159 -28.18 -8.38 -2.09
C HIS A 159 -29.45 -7.76 -2.70
N GLU A 160 -29.24 -6.88 -3.67
CA GLU A 160 -30.19 -6.42 -4.69
C GLU A 160 -31.58 -5.90 -4.23
N VAL A 161 -31.65 -5.01 -3.24
CA VAL A 161 -32.91 -4.31 -2.94
C VAL A 161 -32.75 -2.78 -2.92
N TRP A 162 -32.25 -2.23 -4.01
CA TRP A 162 -32.23 -0.76 -4.22
C TRP A 162 -33.65 -0.17 -4.39
N GLN A 163 -34.67 -1.01 -4.62
CA GLN A 163 -36.04 -0.54 -4.89
C GLN A 163 -36.92 -0.37 -3.63
N ILE A 164 -36.65 -1.08 -2.53
CA ILE A 164 -37.49 -0.99 -1.31
C ILE A 164 -36.98 0.10 -0.35
N GLU A 165 -35.68 0.41 -0.38
CA GLU A 165 -35.11 1.45 0.48
C GLU A 165 -35.62 2.86 0.17
N THR A 166 -35.86 3.19 -1.11
CA THR A 166 -36.28 4.54 -1.53
C THR A 166 -37.62 4.96 -0.91
N ALA A 167 -38.51 3.99 -0.61
CA ALA A 167 -39.77 4.27 0.08
C ALA A 167 -39.60 4.45 1.60
N SER A 168 -38.65 3.73 2.22
CA SER A 168 -38.28 3.88 3.65
C SER A 168 -37.44 5.14 3.92
N ARG A 169 -36.62 5.57 2.96
CA ARG A 169 -35.76 6.78 3.03
C ARG A 169 -36.54 8.07 3.23
N LYS A 170 -37.80 8.16 2.76
CA LYS A 170 -38.66 9.34 2.98
C LYS A 170 -39.02 9.62 4.44
N GLN A 171 -38.75 8.69 5.37
CA GLN A 171 -39.07 8.85 6.80
C GLN A 171 -37.87 9.04 7.72
N ARG A 172 -36.63 9.09 7.21
CA ARG A 172 -35.42 9.17 8.06
C ARG A 172 -34.55 10.39 7.72
N LYS A 173 -33.79 10.83 8.72
CA LYS A 173 -33.02 12.09 8.81
C LYS A 173 -32.33 12.47 7.49
N GLN A 174 -32.23 13.77 7.22
CA GLN A 174 -31.45 14.33 6.11
C GLN A 174 -30.08 13.65 6.04
N ASP A 175 -29.77 13.01 4.91
CA ASP A 175 -28.45 12.42 4.65
C ASP A 175 -27.39 13.51 4.86
N THR A 176 -26.48 13.30 5.81
CA THR A 176 -25.40 14.25 6.07
C THR A 176 -24.31 13.99 5.05
N HIS A 177 -24.10 14.95 4.15
CA HIS A 177 -23.01 14.90 3.18
C HIS A 177 -21.66 15.10 3.88
N ILE A 178 -20.71 14.24 3.56
CA ILE A 178 -19.36 14.22 4.15
C ILE A 178 -18.36 14.38 3.00
N LYS A 179 -17.43 15.32 3.15
CA LYS A 179 -16.29 15.43 2.23
C LYS A 179 -15.28 14.33 2.51
N CYS A 180 -14.58 13.85 1.48
CA CYS A 180 -13.59 12.78 1.64
C CYS A 180 -12.49 13.10 2.66
N ASN A 181 -12.05 14.36 2.74
CA ASN A 181 -11.05 14.79 3.73
C ASN A 181 -11.63 15.05 5.13
N ASP A 182 -12.96 14.97 5.29
CA ASP A 182 -13.65 15.20 6.56
C ASP A 182 -14.15 13.88 7.20
N ILE A 183 -13.81 12.72 6.64
CA ILE A 183 -14.31 11.40 7.11
C ILE A 183 -13.98 11.05 8.57
N PHE A 184 -12.94 11.66 9.14
CA PHE A 184 -12.55 11.49 10.55
C PHE A 184 -13.02 12.65 11.44
N LYS A 185 -13.60 13.71 10.87
CA LYS A 185 -14.10 14.84 11.64
C LYS A 185 -15.44 14.48 12.26
N LEU A 186 -15.61 14.87 13.53
CA LEU A 186 -16.85 14.67 14.25
C LEU A 186 -17.98 15.45 13.58
N LEU A 187 -19.12 14.78 13.34
CA LEU A 187 -20.33 15.47 12.93
C LEU A 187 -20.89 16.28 14.12
N PRO A 188 -21.58 17.41 13.87
CA PRO A 188 -22.16 18.23 14.93
C PRO A 188 -23.04 17.39 15.87
N GLY A 189 -22.66 17.31 17.15
CA GLY A 189 -23.39 16.56 18.18
C GLY A 189 -22.89 15.14 18.47
N GLN A 190 -21.83 14.67 17.80
CA GLN A 190 -21.14 13.41 18.15
C GLN A 190 -19.97 13.69 19.10
N GLY A 191 -19.99 13.10 20.30
CA GLY A 191 -18.94 13.24 21.32
C GLY A 191 -17.91 12.11 21.34
N ILE A 192 -17.87 11.25 20.31
CA ILE A 192 -17.04 10.05 20.26
C ILE A 192 -16.07 10.17 19.08
N THR A 193 -14.77 10.10 19.36
CA THR A 193 -13.71 10.08 18.34
C THR A 193 -13.89 8.92 17.35
N ILE A 194 -13.88 9.23 16.05
CA ILE A 194 -13.95 8.21 14.99
C ILE A 194 -12.58 7.56 14.84
N ARG A 195 -12.49 6.27 15.18
CA ARG A 195 -11.25 5.48 15.03
C ARG A 195 -11.18 4.66 13.74
N THR A 196 -12.33 4.32 13.15
CA THR A 196 -12.41 3.44 11.98
C THR A 196 -13.55 3.90 11.08
N VAL A 197 -13.28 3.96 9.77
CA VAL A 197 -14.26 4.28 8.73
C VAL A 197 -14.30 3.11 7.74
N LEU A 198 -15.51 2.66 7.39
CA LEU A 198 -15.72 1.67 6.33
C LEU A 198 -16.52 2.33 5.20
N THR A 199 -15.91 2.50 4.05
CA THR A 199 -16.59 3.01 2.86
C THR A 199 -17.25 1.84 2.12
N LYS A 200 -18.56 1.96 1.87
CA LYS A 200 -19.35 0.98 1.12
C LYS A 200 -19.88 1.64 -0.15
N GLY A 201 -20.00 0.87 -1.22
CA GLY A 201 -20.57 1.34 -2.48
C GLY A 201 -20.37 0.32 -3.59
N ILE A 202 -21.13 0.49 -4.67
CA ILE A 202 -21.05 -0.40 -5.84
C ILE A 202 -19.65 -0.37 -6.50
N ALA A 203 -19.33 -1.40 -7.28
CA ALA A 203 -18.13 -1.41 -8.09
C ALA A 203 -18.12 -0.21 -9.06
N GLY A 204 -16.94 0.38 -9.28
CA GLY A 204 -16.79 1.53 -10.20
C GLY A 204 -17.23 2.90 -9.65
N ILE A 205 -17.82 2.99 -8.45
CA ILE A 205 -18.27 4.28 -7.87
C ILE A 205 -17.14 5.23 -7.44
N GLY A 206 -15.87 4.83 -7.62
CA GLY A 206 -14.71 5.67 -7.30
C GLY A 206 -14.10 5.47 -5.90
N LYS A 207 -14.41 4.38 -5.18
CA LYS A 207 -13.83 4.11 -3.84
C LYS A 207 -12.29 4.18 -3.82
N THR A 208 -11.63 3.49 -4.75
CA THR A 208 -10.17 3.54 -4.87
C THR A 208 -9.68 4.93 -5.26
N ILE A 209 -10.37 5.64 -6.17
CA ILE A 209 -10.02 7.01 -6.55
C ILE A 209 -10.11 7.97 -5.35
N SER A 210 -11.10 7.80 -4.47
CA SER A 210 -11.19 8.56 -3.21
C SER A 210 -10.02 8.28 -2.27
N VAL A 211 -9.56 7.02 -2.17
CA VAL A 211 -8.34 6.68 -1.41
C VAL A 211 -7.12 7.39 -2.00
N GLN A 212 -6.95 7.35 -3.32
CA GLN A 212 -5.83 8.02 -4.00
C GLN A 212 -5.85 9.53 -3.74
N LYS A 213 -7.02 10.17 -3.84
CA LYS A 213 -7.17 11.60 -3.58
C LYS A 213 -6.88 11.96 -2.12
N PHE A 214 -7.42 11.19 -1.17
CA PHE A 214 -7.18 11.41 0.27
C PHE A 214 -5.68 11.34 0.63
N VAL A 215 -4.97 10.36 0.05
CA VAL A 215 -3.52 10.20 0.24
C VAL A 215 -2.75 11.31 -0.44
N LEU A 216 -3.14 11.70 -1.66
CA LEU A 216 -2.48 12.77 -2.40
C LEU A 216 -2.61 14.11 -1.67
N ASP A 217 -3.79 14.45 -1.16
CA ASP A 217 -4.04 15.69 -0.43
C ASP A 217 -3.24 15.74 0.89
N TRP A 218 -3.08 14.61 1.56
CA TRP A 218 -2.19 14.51 2.71
C TRP A 218 -0.72 14.72 2.33
N ALA A 219 -0.28 14.09 1.23
CA ALA A 219 1.11 14.11 0.81
C ALA A 219 1.54 15.46 0.20
N THR A 220 0.63 16.22 -0.43
CA THR A 220 0.89 17.56 -0.97
C THR A 220 0.72 18.68 0.06
N GLY A 221 0.17 18.38 1.23
CA GLY A 221 -0.07 19.38 2.27
C GLY A 221 -1.45 20.05 2.21
N GLU A 222 -2.35 19.58 1.36
CA GLU A 222 -3.68 20.18 1.15
C GLU A 222 -4.66 19.87 2.30
N ALA A 223 -4.61 18.67 2.87
CA ALA A 223 -5.55 18.25 3.92
C ALA A 223 -4.92 17.27 4.94
N ASN A 224 -5.61 17.03 6.06
CA ASN A 224 -5.26 16.03 7.08
C ASN A 224 -3.83 16.16 7.66
N GLN A 225 -3.28 17.39 7.72
CA GLN A 225 -1.91 17.63 8.23
C GLN A 225 -1.75 17.44 9.74
N ASP A 226 -2.84 17.13 10.44
CA ASP A 226 -2.83 16.63 11.80
C ASP A 226 -2.41 15.15 11.92
N VAL A 227 -2.34 14.42 10.80
CA VAL A 227 -1.86 13.03 10.71
C VAL A 227 -0.34 13.00 10.45
N ASP A 228 0.40 12.33 11.33
CA ASP A 228 1.87 12.23 11.25
C ASP A 228 2.32 11.32 10.11
N LEU A 229 1.70 10.13 9.97
CA LEU A 229 2.04 9.15 8.93
C LEU A 229 0.79 8.44 8.41
N MET A 230 0.77 8.19 7.10
CA MET A 230 -0.31 7.48 6.42
C MET A 230 0.23 6.29 5.64
N PHE A 231 -0.37 5.12 5.86
CA PHE A 231 0.05 3.85 5.25
C PHE A 231 -1.09 3.23 4.45
N VAL A 232 -0.91 3.12 3.14
CA VAL A 232 -1.84 2.41 2.25
C VAL A 232 -1.45 0.94 2.15
N LEU A 233 -2.39 0.04 2.38
CA LEU A 233 -2.20 -1.42 2.35
C LEU A 233 -3.26 -2.04 1.42
N PRO A 234 -3.00 -2.09 0.09
CA PRO A 234 -3.94 -2.67 -0.85
C PRO A 234 -4.06 -4.19 -0.67
N PHE A 235 -5.29 -4.70 -0.55
CA PHE A 235 -5.54 -6.14 -0.39
C PHE A 235 -4.99 -6.97 -1.55
N ARG A 236 -5.03 -6.42 -2.77
CA ARG A 236 -4.41 -7.07 -3.94
C ARG A 236 -2.94 -7.40 -3.73
N LYS A 237 -2.18 -6.47 -3.13
CA LYS A 237 -0.76 -6.65 -2.80
C LYS A 237 -0.59 -7.54 -1.56
N LEU A 238 -1.43 -7.39 -0.53
CA LEU A 238 -1.41 -8.23 0.67
C LEU A 238 -1.63 -9.72 0.33
N ASN A 239 -2.51 -10.01 -0.62
CA ASN A 239 -2.79 -11.37 -1.09
C ASN A 239 -1.56 -12.09 -1.66
N LEU A 240 -0.55 -11.34 -2.14
CA LEU A 240 0.68 -11.91 -2.68
C LEU A 240 1.63 -12.41 -1.58
N ILE A 241 1.50 -11.89 -0.36
CA ILE A 241 2.38 -12.22 0.77
C ILE A 241 1.64 -12.88 1.93
N LYS A 242 0.39 -13.29 1.71
CA LYS A 242 -0.52 -13.84 2.73
C LYS A 242 0.04 -15.05 3.48
N ASP A 243 0.87 -15.86 2.80
CA ASP A 243 1.44 -17.11 3.33
C ASP A 243 2.77 -16.87 4.07
N GLN A 244 3.21 -15.62 4.18
CA GLN A 244 4.42 -15.23 4.90
C GLN A 244 4.09 -14.59 6.26
N GLN A 245 5.11 -14.51 7.12
CA GLN A 245 5.00 -13.83 8.41
C GLN A 245 5.81 -12.53 8.43
N TYR A 246 5.23 -11.51 9.06
CA TYR A 246 5.83 -10.20 9.22
C TYR A 246 5.61 -9.68 10.64
N SER A 247 6.49 -8.82 11.09
CA SER A 247 6.14 -7.86 12.14
C SER A 247 5.41 -6.68 11.51
N LEU A 248 4.72 -5.84 12.30
CA LEU A 248 4.09 -4.63 11.75
C LEU A 248 5.13 -3.76 11.03
N LEU A 249 6.27 -3.49 11.67
CA LEU A 249 7.36 -2.71 11.06
C LEU A 249 7.89 -3.39 9.79
N GLY A 250 7.98 -4.72 9.78
CA GLY A 250 8.37 -5.49 8.61
C GLY A 250 7.37 -5.36 7.46
N LEU A 251 6.07 -5.38 7.76
CA LEU A 251 5.01 -5.20 6.78
C LEU A 251 5.04 -3.77 6.21
N LEU A 252 5.18 -2.75 7.07
CA LEU A 252 5.26 -1.35 6.61
C LEU A 252 6.47 -1.12 5.72
N ARG A 253 7.63 -1.73 6.00
CA ARG A 253 8.80 -1.65 5.10
C ARG A 253 8.57 -2.31 3.74
N VAL A 254 7.71 -3.35 3.67
CA VAL A 254 7.38 -4.00 2.39
C VAL A 254 6.53 -3.09 1.52
N PHE A 255 5.59 -2.34 2.09
CA PHE A 255 4.69 -1.48 1.32
C PHE A 255 5.21 -0.04 1.17
N HIS A 256 5.96 0.44 2.17
CA HIS A 256 6.46 1.80 2.32
C HIS A 256 7.93 1.78 2.75
N PRO A 257 8.88 1.33 1.91
CA PRO A 257 10.30 1.23 2.27
C PRO A 257 10.93 2.54 2.73
N GLN A 258 10.36 3.67 2.29
CA GLN A 258 10.76 5.03 2.65
C GLN A 258 10.69 5.26 4.16
N THR A 259 9.93 4.43 4.88
CA THR A 259 9.80 4.46 6.36
C THR A 259 10.90 3.69 7.09
N LYS A 260 12.01 3.35 6.41
CA LYS A 260 13.21 2.82 7.06
C LYS A 260 13.66 3.75 8.21
N GLY A 261 13.80 3.21 9.41
CA GLY A 261 14.11 3.96 10.62
C GLY A 261 12.91 4.22 11.53
N ILE A 262 11.70 3.85 11.11
CA ILE A 262 10.47 3.96 11.92
C ILE A 262 10.54 3.18 13.24
N GLU A 263 11.38 2.14 13.32
CA GLU A 263 11.66 1.39 14.54
C GLU A 263 12.31 2.21 15.66
N ASN A 264 12.82 3.39 15.33
CA ASN A 264 13.47 4.32 16.25
C ASN A 264 12.54 5.45 16.71
N ILE A 265 11.25 5.37 16.35
CA ILE A 265 10.20 6.32 16.72
C ILE A 265 9.23 5.60 17.66
N GLU A 266 8.78 6.30 18.69
CA GLU A 266 7.68 5.85 19.54
C GLU A 266 6.36 6.09 18.81
N LEU A 267 5.83 5.01 18.21
CA LEU A 267 4.60 5.07 17.40
C LEU A 267 3.35 5.42 18.22
N ASP A 268 3.39 5.18 19.54
CA ASP A 268 2.26 5.46 20.45
C ASP A 268 1.96 6.96 20.58
N ASP A 269 2.96 7.81 20.32
CA ASP A 269 2.81 9.27 20.33
C ASP A 269 2.44 9.85 18.95
N CYS A 270 2.33 8.99 17.92
CA CYS A 270 2.06 9.42 16.55
C CYS A 270 0.58 9.20 16.18
N LYS A 271 -0.02 10.18 15.50
CA LYS A 271 -1.30 10.01 14.83
C LYS A 271 -1.10 9.30 13.49
N LEU A 272 -1.33 7.99 13.49
CA LEU A 272 -1.18 7.12 12.33
C LEU A 272 -2.52 6.84 11.65
N VAL A 273 -2.53 6.80 10.32
CA VAL A 273 -3.69 6.34 9.53
C VAL A 273 -3.29 5.15 8.67
N PHE A 274 -4.03 4.04 8.81
CA PHE A 274 -3.92 2.87 7.95
C PHE A 274 -5.12 2.81 7.01
N ILE A 275 -4.85 2.70 5.70
CA ILE A 275 -5.89 2.61 4.66
C ILE A 275 -5.83 1.24 4.01
N PHE A 276 -6.89 0.46 4.21
CA PHE A 276 -7.04 -0.86 3.59
C PHE A 276 -7.92 -0.73 2.34
N ASP A 277 -7.29 -0.68 1.17
CA ASP A 277 -7.99 -0.54 -0.11
C ASP A 277 -8.26 -1.91 -0.77
N GLY A 278 -9.42 -2.05 -1.42
CA GLY A 278 -9.84 -3.28 -2.10
C GLY A 278 -10.26 -4.43 -1.17
N LEU A 279 -10.97 -4.14 -0.07
CA LEU A 279 -11.41 -5.16 0.90
C LEU A 279 -12.21 -6.32 0.26
N ASP A 280 -12.97 -6.02 -0.80
CA ASP A 280 -13.70 -6.99 -1.62
C ASP A 280 -12.78 -7.99 -2.36
N GLU A 281 -11.50 -7.64 -2.53
CA GLU A 281 -10.48 -8.51 -3.13
C GLU A 281 -9.73 -9.37 -2.10
N SER A 282 -10.04 -9.25 -0.81
CA SER A 282 -9.33 -9.95 0.27
C SER A 282 -9.43 -11.46 0.13
N ARG A 283 -8.28 -12.14 0.19
CA ARG A 283 -8.18 -13.61 0.34
C ARG A 283 -7.69 -14.01 1.73
N LEU A 284 -7.65 -13.07 2.66
CA LEU A 284 -7.22 -13.26 4.05
C LEU A 284 -8.41 -13.66 4.91
N THR A 285 -8.23 -14.66 5.77
CA THR A 285 -9.21 -15.03 6.78
C THR A 285 -9.08 -14.07 7.96
N LEU A 286 -9.72 -12.90 7.88
CA LEU A 286 -9.68 -11.85 8.91
C LEU A 286 -10.45 -12.28 10.18
N ASN A 287 -9.85 -13.16 10.97
CA ASN A 287 -10.41 -13.62 12.24
C ASN A 287 -10.16 -12.59 13.35
N PHE A 288 -11.21 -11.88 13.77
CA PHE A 288 -11.18 -10.90 14.87
C PHE A 288 -11.16 -11.54 16.27
N GLN A 289 -11.26 -12.86 16.38
CA GLN A 289 -11.07 -13.60 17.65
C GLN A 289 -9.64 -14.15 17.76
N CYS A 290 -8.66 -13.40 17.25
CA CYS A 290 -7.26 -13.82 17.24
C CYS A 290 -6.49 -13.31 18.48
N LYS A 291 -5.22 -13.70 18.58
CA LYS A 291 -4.35 -13.26 19.68
C LYS A 291 -4.00 -11.78 19.52
N ILE A 292 -4.16 -11.02 20.59
CA ILE A 292 -3.74 -9.61 20.66
C ILE A 292 -2.21 -9.51 20.55
N LEU A 293 -1.75 -8.64 19.66
CA LEU A 293 -0.35 -8.29 19.46
C LEU A 293 -0.09 -6.90 20.01
N SER A 294 0.72 -6.81 21.06
CA SER A 294 1.11 -5.54 21.69
C SER A 294 2.48 -5.04 21.27
N ASP A 295 3.26 -5.85 20.54
CA ASP A 295 4.62 -5.51 20.12
C ASP A 295 4.70 -5.44 18.60
N VAL A 296 4.99 -4.24 18.08
CA VAL A 296 5.12 -3.95 16.64
C VAL A 296 6.29 -4.68 15.97
N LYS A 297 7.25 -5.20 16.74
CA LYS A 297 8.40 -5.99 16.25
C LYS A 297 8.12 -7.49 16.22
N LYS A 298 7.05 -7.96 16.87
CA LYS A 298 6.69 -9.37 16.90
C LYS A 298 6.14 -9.84 15.56
N THR A 299 6.67 -10.96 15.05
CA THR A 299 6.21 -11.55 13.80
C THR A 299 4.92 -12.34 13.98
N SER A 300 4.01 -12.19 13.02
CA SER A 300 2.76 -12.94 12.91
C SER A 300 2.36 -13.06 11.43
N SER A 301 1.32 -13.84 11.14
CA SER A 301 0.70 -13.88 9.83
C SER A 301 0.01 -12.56 9.48
N VAL A 302 -0.12 -12.28 8.17
CA VAL A 302 -0.66 -11.01 7.66
C VAL A 302 -2.09 -10.76 8.16
N ASP A 303 -2.95 -11.78 8.14
CA ASP A 303 -4.33 -11.72 8.65
C ASP A 303 -4.41 -11.31 10.12
N VAL A 304 -3.53 -11.84 10.98
CA VAL A 304 -3.47 -11.49 12.41
C VAL A 304 -2.98 -10.06 12.59
N LEU A 305 -2.00 -9.60 11.81
CA LEU A 305 -1.55 -8.20 11.87
C LEU A 305 -2.69 -7.23 11.50
N LEU A 306 -3.40 -7.51 10.39
CA LEU A 306 -4.48 -6.64 9.93
C LEU A 306 -5.66 -6.60 10.91
N THR A 307 -6.06 -7.75 11.44
CA THR A 307 -7.14 -7.81 12.43
C THR A 307 -6.80 -7.06 13.71
N ASN A 308 -5.54 -7.11 14.17
CA ASN A 308 -5.07 -6.31 15.31
C ASN A 308 -5.03 -4.81 15.03
N LEU A 309 -4.74 -4.38 13.79
CA LEU A 309 -4.79 -2.96 13.42
C LEU A 309 -6.21 -2.40 13.34
N ILE A 310 -7.19 -3.24 13.01
CA ILE A 310 -8.59 -2.84 12.87
C ILE A 310 -9.30 -2.79 14.25
N GLN A 311 -8.83 -3.56 15.23
CA GLN A 311 -9.43 -3.67 16.57
C GLN A 311 -9.11 -2.52 17.50
#